data_AF-A0A7W1UV78-F1
#
_entry.id   AF-A0A7W1UV78-F1
#
_cell.length_a   1.000
_cell.length_b   1.000
_cell.length_c   1.000
_cell.angle_alpha   90.00
_cell.angle_beta   90.00
_cell.angle_gamma   90.00
#
_symmetry.space_group_name_H-M   'P 1'
#
loop_
_entity.id
_entity.type
_entity.pdbx_description
1 polymer ?
#
loop_
_entity_poly.entity_id
_entity_poly.type
_entity_poly.pdbx_seq_one_letter_code
_entity_poly.pdbx_strand_id
1 'polypeptide(L)' 'MSDSGSESENPVIPAPTPKPTRPRSNQDWWPDQLNLQVLHQHSPRSNPLGEDVNYAEEFKTLDPDALKQDIVE' A
#
# COMPACT_ATOMS: atom_id res chain seq x y z
N MET A 1 -4.93 -3.92 29.35
CA MET A 1 -6.09 -4.02 28.44
C MET A 1 -7.16 -3.07 28.97
N SER A 2 -7.43 -1.98 28.28
CA SER A 2 -8.42 -0.98 28.71
C SER A 2 -9.77 -1.40 28.16
N ASP A 3 -10.61 -2.02 29.01
CA ASP A 3 -11.98 -2.34 28.67
C ASP A 3 -12.82 -1.07 28.81
N SER A 4 -13.19 -0.48 27.68
CA SER A 4 -13.98 0.76 27.62
C SER A 4 -15.40 0.40 27.20
N GLY A 5 -16.10 -0.36 28.04
CA GLY A 5 -17.54 -0.61 27.87
C GLY A 5 -18.33 0.68 28.11
N SER A 6 -19.03 1.16 27.09
CA SER A 6 -19.91 2.32 27.19
C SER A 6 -21.21 1.92 27.88
N GLU A 7 -21.65 2.69 28.90
CA GLU A 7 -22.86 2.40 29.69
C GLU A 7 -24.18 2.43 28.88
N SER A 8 -24.11 2.72 27.59
CA SER A 8 -25.23 2.76 26.65
C SER A 8 -25.43 1.47 25.85
N GLU A 9 -24.62 0.43 26.06
CA GLU A 9 -24.68 -0.79 25.26
C GLU A 9 -25.81 -1.73 25.71
N ASN A 10 -26.68 -2.10 24.76
CA ASN A 10 -27.79 -3.03 25.01
C ASN A 10 -27.27 -4.48 24.94
N PRO A 11 -27.44 -5.31 26.00
CA PRO A 11 -26.87 -6.65 26.06
C PRO A 11 -27.44 -7.64 25.03
N VAL A 12 -28.56 -7.30 24.37
CA VAL A 12 -29.25 -8.18 23.41
C VAL A 12 -28.81 -7.90 21.96
N ILE A 13 -28.23 -6.73 21.67
CA ILE A 13 -27.88 -6.33 20.30
C ILE A 13 -26.38 -6.06 20.25
N PRO A 14 -25.60 -6.81 19.42
CA PRO A 14 -24.18 -6.54 19.27
C PRO A 14 -23.97 -5.13 18.71
N ALA A 15 -22.97 -4.42 19.24
CA ALA A 15 -22.60 -3.11 18.74
C ALA A 15 -22.26 -3.18 17.24
N PRO A 16 -22.73 -2.23 16.42
CA PRO A 16 -22.40 -2.22 15.00
C PRO A 16 -20.88 -2.04 14.84
N THR A 17 -20.24 -2.93 14.09
CA THR A 17 -18.82 -2.80 13.77
C THR A 17 -18.61 -1.50 12.98
N PRO A 18 -17.81 -0.54 13.47
CA PRO A 18 -17.54 0.68 12.73
C PRO A 18 -16.86 0.32 11.41
N LYS A 19 -17.45 0.74 10.29
CA LYS A 19 -16.81 0.59 8.99
C LYS A 19 -15.59 1.52 8.96
N PRO A 20 -14.37 1.01 8.74
CA PRO A 20 -13.21 1.89 8.64
C PRO A 20 -13.38 2.76 7.39
N THR A 21 -13.58 4.06 7.60
CA THR A 21 -13.53 5.05 6.53
C THR A 21 -12.12 5.60 6.45
N ARG A 22 -11.63 5.83 5.22
CA ARG A 22 -10.30 6.43 5.03
C ARG A 22 -10.29 7.84 5.68
N PRO A 23 -9.23 8.21 6.41
CA PRO A 23 -9.10 9.57 6.94
C PRO A 23 -9.06 10.58 5.79
N ARG A 24 -9.69 11.73 6.01
CA ARG A 24 -9.66 12.85 5.06
C ARG A 24 -8.23 13.36 4.89
N SER A 25 -7.81 13.57 3.67
CA SER A 25 -6.51 14.15 3.30
C SER A 25 -6.70 15.59 2.81
N ASN A 26 -5.59 16.31 2.61
CA ASN A 26 -5.63 17.69 2.11
C ASN A 26 -6.33 17.79 0.74
N GLN A 27 -6.23 16.76 -0.10
CA GLN A 27 -6.92 16.72 -1.40
C GLN A 27 -8.45 16.66 -1.26
N ASP A 28 -8.96 16.10 -0.16
CA ASP A 28 -10.41 16.06 0.10
C ASP A 28 -10.96 17.44 0.48
N TRP A 29 -10.10 18.34 0.98
CA TRP A 29 -10.46 19.71 1.35
C TRP A 29 -10.20 20.71 0.22
N TRP A 30 -9.15 20.50 -0.58
CA TRP A 30 -8.80 21.34 -1.72
C TRP A 30 -8.63 20.47 -2.99
N PRO A 31 -9.74 20.13 -3.67
CA PRO A 31 -9.69 19.22 -4.81
C PRO A 31 -8.89 19.77 -5.98
N ASP A 32 -8.88 21.10 -6.17
CA ASP A 32 -8.17 21.79 -7.26
C ASP A 32 -6.72 22.17 -6.90
N GLN A 33 -6.19 21.71 -5.76
CA GLN A 33 -4.81 21.97 -5.37
C GLN A 33 -3.84 21.25 -6.32
N LEU A 34 -2.79 21.97 -6.77
CA LEU A 34 -1.72 21.40 -7.60
C LEU A 34 -1.05 20.23 -6.87
N ASN A 35 -1.07 19.05 -7.51
CA ASN A 35 -0.52 17.83 -6.93
C ASN A 35 0.99 17.71 -7.17
N LEU A 36 1.79 17.93 -6.12
CA LEU A 36 3.25 17.77 -6.15
C LEU A 36 3.73 16.34 -5.88
N GLN A 37 2.81 15.40 -5.54
CA GLN A 37 3.18 14.03 -5.17
C GLN A 37 3.89 13.28 -6.30
N VAL A 38 3.58 13.65 -7.55
CA VAL A 38 4.18 13.07 -8.76
C VAL A 38 5.70 13.22 -8.79
N LEU A 39 6.23 14.29 -8.21
CA LEU A 39 7.67 14.57 -8.24
C LEU A 39 8.48 13.62 -7.35
N HIS A 40 7.84 12.88 -6.45
CA HIS A 40 8.52 12.02 -5.49
C HIS A 40 8.01 10.56 -5.49
N GLN A 41 7.28 10.13 -6.53
CA GLN A 41 6.71 8.76 -6.59
C GLN A 41 7.76 7.65 -6.63
N HIS A 42 8.91 7.87 -7.26
CA HIS A 42 9.97 6.86 -7.43
C HIS A 42 11.26 7.26 -6.74
N SER A 43 11.15 7.66 -5.47
CA SER A 43 12.34 7.99 -4.67
C SER A 43 13.20 6.74 -4.47
N PRO A 44 14.54 6.83 -4.62
CA PRO A 44 15.47 5.73 -4.33
C PRO A 44 15.29 5.14 -2.92
N ARG A 45 14.86 5.96 -1.95
CA ARG A 45 14.58 5.52 -0.57
C ARG A 45 13.42 4.53 -0.44
N SER A 46 12.53 4.50 -1.42
CA SER A 46 11.39 3.58 -1.47
C SER A 46 11.71 2.31 -2.25
N ASN A 47 12.88 2.22 -2.90
CA ASN A 47 13.30 1.04 -3.64
C ASN A 47 13.83 -0.04 -2.68
N PRO A 48 13.19 -1.22 -2.58
CA PRO A 48 13.67 -2.30 -1.72
C PRO A 48 14.95 -2.98 -2.23
N LEU A 49 15.28 -2.84 -3.52
CA LEU A 49 16.47 -3.44 -4.13
C LEU A 49 17.75 -2.65 -3.84
N GLY A 50 17.64 -1.42 -3.32
CA GLY A 50 18.79 -0.56 -3.07
C GLY A 50 19.32 0.12 -4.34
N GLU A 51 20.32 0.99 -4.16
CA GLU A 51 20.90 1.82 -5.24
C GLU A 51 21.89 1.03 -6.12
N ASP A 52 22.43 -0.07 -5.60
CA ASP A 52 23.52 -0.83 -6.24
C ASP A 52 23.04 -1.89 -7.23
N VAL A 53 21.74 -2.19 -7.27
CA VAL A 53 21.19 -3.27 -8.10
C VAL A 53 20.85 -2.75 -9.50
N ASN A 54 21.56 -3.28 -10.50
CA ASN A 54 21.28 -3.01 -11.91
C ASN A 54 20.42 -4.13 -12.51
N TYR A 55 19.11 -3.90 -12.60
CA TYR A 55 18.15 -4.87 -13.14
C TYR A 55 18.51 -5.36 -14.56
N ALA A 56 19.10 -4.49 -15.41
CA ALA A 56 19.45 -4.87 -16.76
C ALA A 56 20.63 -5.86 -16.82
N GLU A 57 21.55 -5.81 -15.87
CA GLU A 57 22.64 -6.79 -15.77
C GLU A 57 22.14 -8.11 -15.18
N GLU A 58 21.34 -8.05 -14.11
CA GLU A 58 20.76 -9.24 -13.49
C GLU A 58 19.88 -10.02 -14.49
N PHE A 59 19.08 -9.33 -15.30
CA PHE A 59 18.24 -9.98 -16.30
C PHE A 59 19.03 -10.74 -17.38
N LYS A 60 20.25 -10.33 -17.71
CA LYS A 60 21.08 -11.06 -18.69
C LYS A 60 21.57 -12.40 -18.15
N THR A 61 21.66 -12.53 -16.83
CA THR A 61 22.06 -13.78 -16.17
C THR A 61 20.92 -14.79 -16.07
N LEU A 62 19.67 -14.32 -16.27
CA LEU A 62 18.47 -15.13 -16.19
C LEU A 62 18.30 -15.98 -17.46
N ASP A 63 17.87 -17.24 -17.28
CA ASP A 63 17.53 -18.13 -18.40
C ASP A 63 16.10 -17.84 -18.90
N PRO A 64 15.94 -17.23 -20.08
CA PRO A 64 14.62 -16.88 -20.59
C PRO A 64 13.83 -18.09 -21.08
N ASP A 65 14.48 -19.20 -21.41
CA ASP A 65 13.81 -20.36 -21.99
C ASP A 65 13.25 -21.27 -20.90
N ALA A 66 13.99 -21.45 -19.80
CA ALA A 66 13.45 -22.07 -18.58
C ALA A 66 12.26 -21.27 -18.03
N LEU A 67 12.37 -19.94 -17.94
CA LEU A 67 11.28 -19.09 -17.43
C LEU A 67 9.99 -19.21 -18.26
N LYS A 68 10.11 -19.23 -19.60
CA LYS A 68 8.94 -19.39 -20.47
C LYS A 68 8.28 -20.75 -20.29
N GLN A 69 9.09 -21.80 -20.10
CA GLN A 69 8.57 -23.14 -19.86
C GLN A 69 7.78 -23.20 -18.54
N ASP A 70 8.32 -22.63 -17.46
CA ASP A 70 7.66 -22.57 -16.16
C ASP A 70 6.33 -21.79 -16.16
N ILE A 71 6.16 -20.81 -17.05
CA ILE A 71 4.93 -20.00 -17.16
C ILE A 71 3.82 -20.72 -17.93
N VAL A 72 4.20 -21.59 -18.87
CA VAL A 72 3.26 -22.26 -19.78
C VAL A 72 2.74 -23.58 -19.21
N GLU A 73 3.48 -24.20 -18.29
CA GLU A 73 3.00 -25.31 -17.45
C GLU A 73 1.83 -24.86 -16.54
#